data_AF-A0A3C1PJT0-F1
#
_entry.id   AF-A0A3C1PJT0-F1
#
_cell.length_a   1.000
_cell.length_b   1.000
_cell.length_c   1.000
_cell.angle_alpha   90.00
_cell.angle_beta   90.00
_cell.angle_gamma   90.00
#
_symmetry.space_group_name_H-M   'P 1'
#
loop_
_entity.id
_entity.type
_entity.pdbx_description
1 polymer ?
#
loop_
_entity_poly.entity_id
_entity_poly.type
_entity_poly.pdbx_seq_one_letter_code
_entity_poly.pdbx_strand_id
1 'polypeptide(L)'
;GGEIIPKIVGIVAELRPADSQPVKFITHCPECGTELVQAAGEANMYCPDELACPPQIVGKIEHFFARKAMDINAGEATAQLLYQ
;
A
#
# COMPACT_ATOMS: atom_id res chain seq x y z
N GLY A 1 7.46 14.20 14.80
CA GLY A 1 6.56 13.17 14.25
C GLY A 1 5.21 13.82 14.05
N GLY A 2 4.53 13.58 12.93
CA GLY A 2 3.23 14.21 12.67
C GLY A 2 2.16 13.74 13.67
N GLU A 3 1.26 14.65 14.04
CA GLU A 3 0.19 14.41 15.03
C GLU A 3 -1.01 13.63 14.45
N ILE A 4 -1.03 13.35 13.14
CA ILE A 4 -2.21 12.82 12.43
C ILE A 4 -2.25 11.29 12.41
N ILE A 5 -1.17 10.63 11.97
CA ILE A 5 -1.10 9.17 11.85
C ILE A 5 -0.29 8.61 13.02
N PRO A 6 -0.91 7.82 13.93
CA PRO A 6 -0.21 7.20 15.05
C PRO A 6 0.95 6.30 14.57
N LYS A 7 1.98 6.18 15.41
CA LYS A 7 3.16 5.35 15.13
C LYS A 7 3.46 4.42 16.29
N ILE A 8 3.95 3.24 15.98
CA ILE A 8 4.52 2.32 16.97
C ILE A 8 5.86 2.92 17.43
N VAL A 9 5.94 3.37 18.68
CA VAL A 9 7.16 3.97 19.26
C VAL A 9 8.09 2.93 19.91
N GLY A 10 7.57 1.73 20.16
CA GLY A 10 8.30 0.66 20.82
C GLY A 10 7.37 -0.46 21.25
N ILE A 11 7.95 -1.40 22.00
CA ILE A 11 7.29 -2.57 22.55
C ILE A 11 7.51 -2.61 24.07
N VAL A 12 6.57 -3.19 24.81
CA VAL A 12 6.74 -3.51 26.23
C VAL A 12 7.13 -4.98 26.32
N ALA A 13 8.43 -5.25 26.42
CA ALA A 13 8.97 -6.61 26.28
C ALA A 13 8.51 -7.54 27.41
N GLU A 14 8.24 -6.98 28.59
CA GLU A 14 7.79 -7.69 29.81
C GLU A 14 6.40 -8.31 29.64
N LEU A 15 5.59 -7.78 28.72
CA LEU A 15 4.24 -8.26 28.43
C LEU A 15 4.18 -9.18 27.20
N ARG A 16 5.32 -9.56 26.62
CA ARG A 16 5.35 -10.42 25.43
C ARG A 16 4.94 -11.85 25.78
N PRO A 17 3.86 -12.40 25.18
CA PRO A 17 3.50 -13.81 25.34
C PRO A 17 4.60 -14.76 24.82
N ALA A 18 4.79 -15.90 25.49
CA ALA A 18 5.82 -16.87 25.12
C ALA A 18 5.57 -17.57 23.76
N ASP A 19 4.32 -17.57 23.29
CA ASP A 19 3.89 -18.14 22.01
C ASP A 19 3.87 -17.12 20.86
N SER A 20 4.34 -15.89 21.10
CA SER A 20 4.45 -14.84 20.08
C SER A 20 5.26 -15.30 18.88
N GLN A 21 4.74 -15.05 17.68
CA GLN A 21 5.42 -15.35 16.42
C GLN A 21 6.00 -14.08 15.79
N PRO A 22 7.15 -14.19 15.08
CA PRO A 22 7.68 -13.07 14.32
C PRO A 22 6.73 -12.68 13.17
N VAL A 23 6.67 -11.39 12.85
CA VAL A 23 5.95 -10.90 11.67
C VAL A 23 6.63 -11.45 10.42
N LYS A 24 5.85 -12.13 9.58
CA LYS A 24 6.30 -12.61 8.27
C LYS A 24 5.81 -11.66 7.21
N PHE A 25 6.75 -11.09 6.44
CA PHE A 25 6.40 -10.30 5.28
C PHE A 25 5.76 -11.19 4.22
N ILE A 26 4.73 -10.66 3.58
CA ILE A 26 4.11 -11.30 2.41
C ILE A 26 5.09 -11.25 1.24
N THR A 27 5.12 -12.33 0.45
CA THR A 27 5.97 -12.42 -0.75
C THR A 27 5.18 -12.20 -2.03
N HIS A 28 3.84 -12.25 -1.96
CA HIS A 28 2.95 -12.08 -3.10
C HIS A 28 1.93 -10.99 -2.79
N CYS A 29 1.55 -10.23 -3.80
CA CYS A 29 0.54 -9.19 -3.71
C CYS A 29 -0.81 -9.82 -3.31
N PRO A 30 -1.51 -9.29 -2.28
CA PRO A 30 -2.79 -9.85 -1.85
C PRO A 30 -3.91 -9.62 -2.86
N GLU A 31 -3.75 -8.66 -3.78
CA GLU A 31 -4.78 -8.28 -4.75
C GLU A 31 -4.65 -9.00 -6.09
N CYS A 32 -3.42 -9.14 -6.63
CA CYS A 32 -3.19 -9.78 -7.94
C CYS A 32 -2.36 -11.07 -7.89
N GLY A 33 -1.80 -11.41 -6.73
CA GLY A 33 -0.97 -12.61 -6.57
C GLY A 33 0.45 -12.51 -7.14
N THR A 34 0.84 -11.41 -7.79
CA THR A 34 2.20 -11.23 -8.33
C THR A 34 3.25 -11.17 -7.22
N GLU A 35 4.43 -11.78 -7.44
CA GLU A 35 5.56 -11.73 -6.52
C GLU A 35 6.00 -10.27 -6.28
N LEU A 36 6.12 -9.89 -5.01
CA LEU A 36 6.52 -8.54 -4.60
C LEU A 36 8.03 -8.36 -4.78
N VAL A 37 8.41 -7.14 -5.14
CA VAL A 37 9.81 -6.76 -5.29
C VAL A 37 10.21 -5.71 -4.25
N GLN A 38 11.46 -5.77 -3.82
CA GLN A 38 12.08 -4.79 -2.92
C GLN A 38 13.41 -4.38 -3.54
N ALA A 39 13.56 -3.08 -3.85
CA ALA A 39 14.80 -2.58 -4.41
C ALA A 39 15.94 -2.64 -3.37
N ALA A 40 17.15 -2.91 -3.85
CA ALA A 40 18.32 -2.99 -2.98
C ALA A 40 18.52 -1.68 -2.20
N GLY A 41 18.53 -1.77 -0.87
CA GLY A 41 18.69 -0.61 0.02
C GLY A 41 17.38 0.12 0.35
N GLU A 42 16.25 -0.27 -0.23
CA GLU A 42 14.95 0.30 0.11
C GLU A 42 14.20 -0.53 1.14
N ALA A 43 13.42 0.13 2.00
CA ALA A 43 12.54 -0.53 2.97
C ALA A 43 11.17 -0.92 2.38
N ASN A 44 10.81 -0.34 1.23
CA ASN A 44 9.49 -0.50 0.63
C ASN A 44 9.45 -1.75 -0.26
N MET A 45 8.37 -2.53 -0.11
CA MET A 45 8.01 -3.59 -1.06
C MET A 45 6.88 -3.10 -1.95
N TYR A 46 6.94 -3.39 -3.24
CA TYR A 46 5.91 -2.98 -4.20
C TYR A 46 5.55 -4.12 -5.15
N CYS A 47 4.32 -4.07 -5.67
CA CYS A 47 3.87 -4.99 -6.71
C CYS A 47 4.41 -4.51 -8.07
N PRO A 48 5.10 -5.36 -8.85
CA PRO A 48 5.62 -4.97 -10.16
C PRO A 48 4.58 -5.03 -11.28
N ASP A 49 3.40 -5.63 -11.03
CA ASP A 49 2.33 -5.71 -12.03
C ASP A 49 1.56 -4.40 -12.12
N GLU A 50 2.10 -3.52 -12.94
CA GLU A 50 1.56 -2.19 -13.17
C GLU A 50 0.33 -2.15 -14.08
N LEU A 51 0.02 -3.23 -14.79
CA LEU A 51 -0.98 -3.24 -15.85
C LEU A 51 -2.26 -3.97 -15.46
N ALA A 52 -2.17 -4.99 -14.61
CA ALA A 52 -3.31 -5.80 -14.20
C ALA A 52 -3.62 -5.73 -12.70
N CYS A 53 -2.74 -5.17 -11.86
CA CYS A 53 -3.00 -5.07 -10.43
C CYS A 53 -4.15 -4.07 -10.13
N PRO A 54 -5.30 -4.51 -9.59
CA PRO A 54 -6.47 -3.65 -9.37
C PRO A 54 -6.19 -2.34 -8.62
N PRO A 55 -5.54 -2.35 -7.43
CA PRO A 55 -5.28 -1.10 -6.71
C PRO A 55 -4.29 -0.18 -7.45
N GLN A 56 -3.41 -0.71 -8.29
CA GLN A 56 -2.51 0.14 -9.08
C GLN A 56 -3.26 0.87 -10.18
N ILE A 57 -4.20 0.20 -10.84
CA ILE A 57 -5.02 0.82 -11.89
C ILE A 57 -5.90 1.92 -11.28
N VAL A 58 -6.59 1.64 -10.18
CA VAL A 58 -7.39 2.64 -9.46
C VAL A 58 -6.52 3.81 -9.00
N GLY A 59 -5.37 3.54 -8.38
CA GLY A 59 -4.43 4.58 -7.95
C GLY A 59 -3.89 5.43 -9.09
N LYS A 60 -3.67 4.86 -10.29
CA LYS A 60 -3.27 5.61 -11.50
C LYS A 60 -4.39 6.54 -11.98
N ILE A 61 -5.64 6.09 -11.95
CA ILE A 61 -6.81 6.91 -12.30
C ILE A 61 -6.97 8.06 -11.30
N GLU A 62 -6.82 7.80 -10.00
CA GLU A 62 -6.86 8.85 -8.97
C GLU A 62 -5.73 9.86 -9.12
N HIS A 63 -4.52 9.39 -9.38
CA HIS A 63 -3.38 10.26 -9.64
C HIS A 63 -3.64 11.16 -10.85
N PHE A 64 -4.24 10.62 -11.90
CA PHE A 64 -4.64 11.38 -13.09
C PHE A 64 -5.66 12.48 -12.76
N PHE A 65 -6.62 12.21 -11.86
CA PHE A 65 -7.62 13.20 -11.43
C PHE A 65 -7.05 14.33 -10.56
N ALA A 66 -5.90 14.12 -9.92
CA ALA A 66 -5.37 15.05 -8.93
C ALA A 66 -5.25 16.50 -9.45
N ARG A 67 -5.41 17.47 -8.54
CA ARG A 67 -5.31 18.91 -8.84
C ARG A 67 -4.00 19.33 -9.51
N LYS A 68 -2.91 18.58 -9.26
CA LYS A 68 -1.58 18.82 -9.85
C LYS A 68 -1.34 18.02 -11.13
N ALA A 69 -2.32 17.24 -11.57
CA ALA A 69 -2.33 16.50 -12.82
C ALA A 69 -3.38 17.12 -13.76
N MET A 70 -4.51 16.45 -13.99
CA MET A 70 -5.53 16.91 -14.93
C MET A 70 -6.63 17.77 -14.31
N ASP A 71 -6.61 17.96 -12.99
CA ASP A 71 -7.57 18.77 -12.24
C ASP A 71 -9.04 18.40 -12.53
N ILE A 72 -9.33 17.10 -12.47
CA ILE A 72 -10.67 16.55 -12.67
C ILE A 72 -11.30 16.39 -11.29
N ASN A 73 -12.49 16.99 -11.08
CA ASN A 73 -13.19 16.93 -9.80
C ASN A 73 -13.88 15.56 -9.58
N ALA A 74 -13.07 14.54 -9.39
CA ALA A 74 -13.45 13.16 -9.11
C ALA A 74 -12.51 12.56 -8.04
N GLY A 75 -12.99 11.58 -7.29
CA GLY A 75 -12.22 10.94 -6.22
C GLY A 75 -12.15 9.41 -6.37
N GLU A 76 -11.62 8.76 -5.33
CA GLU A 76 -11.45 7.31 -5.25
C GLU A 76 -12.70 6.51 -5.64
N ALA A 77 -13.88 6.88 -5.13
CA ALA A 77 -15.13 6.19 -5.47
C ALA A 77 -15.44 6.21 -6.97
N THR A 78 -15.13 7.31 -7.67
CA THR A 78 -15.30 7.41 -9.14
C THR A 78 -14.24 6.61 -9.87
N ALA A 79 -12.98 6.65 -9.41
CA ALA A 79 -11.90 5.85 -9.98
C ALA A 79 -12.19 4.34 -9.88
N GLN A 80 -12.70 3.90 -8.73
CA GLN A 80 -13.12 2.52 -8.51
C GLN A 80 -14.28 2.10 -9.42
N LEU A 81 -15.26 2.99 -9.64
CA LEU A 81 -16.39 2.73 -10.54
C LEU A 81 -15.95 2.61 -12.01
N LEU A 82 -14.97 3.40 -12.45
CA LEU A 82 -14.45 3.34 -13.82
C LEU A 82 -13.60 2.09 -14.09
N TYR A 83 -13.02 1.50 -13.05
CA TYR A 83 -12.26 0.27 -13.14
C TYR A 83 -13.13 -0.99 -13.23
N GLN A 84 -14.35 -0.96 -12.66
CA GLN A 84 -15.32 -2.07 -12.66
C GLN A 84 -15.99 -2.26 -14.03
#